data_AF-A0A9W8XSH3-F1
#
_entry.id   AF-A0A9W8XSH3-F1
#
_cell.length_a   1.000
_cell.length_b   1.000
_cell.length_c   1.000
_cell.angle_alpha   90.00
_cell.angle_beta   90.00
_cell.angle_gamma   90.00
#
_symmetry.space_group_name_H-M   'P 1'
#
loop_
_entity.id
_entity.type
_entity.pdbx_description
1 polymer ?
#
loop_
_entity_poly.entity_id
_entity_poly.type
_entity_poly.pdbx_seq_one_letter_code
_entity_poly.pdbx_strand_id
1 'polypeptide(L)'
;MTDLAQHGLTHRAAEIECLGCYRNFKTYGGMIIHLESGACESDIDYLDLNSSAAECYSWAQFIHTDYRDDMLASCDLKRMYQGTVFPYKCPDCDSGFPKLSSLFQHVDSSACDQTLNEGAIGHLSRFLLSRYG
;
A
#
# COMPACT_ATOMS: atom_id res chain seq x y z
N MET A 1 1.86 -35.87 28.81
CA MET A 1 1.68 -36.10 27.36
C MET A 1 0.79 -34.97 26.87
N THR A 2 1.45 -33.96 26.30
CA THR A 2 0.96 -32.82 25.49
C THR A 2 -0.37 -32.15 25.87
N ASP A 3 -0.25 -31.19 26.78
CA ASP A 3 -0.64 -29.77 26.64
C ASP A 3 -1.35 -29.41 25.32
N LEU A 4 -2.68 -29.27 25.35
CA LEU A 4 -3.46 -28.81 24.19
C LEU A 4 -4.79 -28.17 24.58
N ALA A 5 -4.77 -27.11 25.38
CA ALA A 5 -5.85 -26.12 25.41
C ALA A 5 -5.48 -24.99 26.38
N GLN A 6 -4.76 -23.99 25.88
CA GLN A 6 -4.95 -22.57 26.21
C GLN A 6 -3.78 -21.78 25.63
N HIS A 7 -3.76 -21.64 24.30
CA HIS A 7 -3.13 -20.45 23.71
C HIS A 7 -4.11 -19.29 23.85
N GLY A 8 -4.14 -18.73 25.06
CA GLY A 8 -4.59 -17.36 25.27
C GLY A 8 -3.58 -16.43 24.62
N LEU A 9 -3.82 -16.05 23.37
CA LEU A 9 -3.25 -14.84 22.79
C LEU A 9 -4.42 -13.92 22.47
N THR A 10 -4.81 -13.16 23.49
CA THR A 10 -5.39 -11.82 23.40
C THR A 10 -5.49 -11.28 21.98
N HIS A 11 -6.72 -11.11 21.47
CA HIS A 11 -7.07 -10.18 20.40
C HIS A 11 -6.78 -8.73 20.83
N ARG A 12 -5.51 -8.39 21.10
CA ARG A 12 -5.03 -7.01 20.91
C ARG A 12 -4.71 -6.93 19.43
N ALA A 13 -5.71 -6.57 18.62
CA ALA A 13 -5.45 -6.30 17.21
C ALA A 13 -4.29 -5.30 17.15
N ALA A 14 -3.15 -5.71 16.60
CA ALA A 14 -2.01 -4.83 16.41
C ALA A 14 -2.52 -3.65 15.59
N GLU A 15 -2.55 -2.47 16.19
CA GLU A 15 -2.97 -1.28 15.48
C GLU A 15 -1.80 -0.85 14.60
N ILE A 16 -2.10 -0.58 13.32
CA ILE A 16 -1.11 -0.11 12.36
C ILE A 16 -0.99 1.39 12.57
N GLU A 17 0.14 1.84 13.09
CA GLU A 17 0.45 3.27 13.21
C GLU A 17 0.64 3.89 11.82
N CYS A 18 0.23 5.14 11.66
CA CYS A 18 0.42 5.90 10.44
C CYS A 18 1.91 6.09 10.16
N LEU A 19 2.27 6.07 8.88
CA LEU A 19 3.63 6.35 8.45
C LEU A 19 4.07 7.80 8.69
N GLY A 20 3.13 8.74 8.78
CA GLY A 20 3.44 10.17 8.94
C GLY A 20 3.04 10.78 10.28
N CYS A 21 2.21 10.10 11.07
CA CYS A 21 1.65 10.64 12.31
C CYS A 21 1.41 9.54 13.34
N TYR A 22 0.88 9.89 14.52
CA TYR A 22 0.65 8.91 15.61
C TYR A 22 -0.74 8.27 15.59
N ARG A 23 -1.49 8.37 14.48
CA ARG A 23 -2.83 7.76 14.36
C ARG A 23 -2.73 6.28 14.09
N ASN A 24 -3.67 5.53 14.66
CA ASN A 24 -3.71 4.07 14.60
C ASN A 24 -4.88 3.58 13.72
N PHE A 25 -4.64 2.55 12.91
CA PHE A 25 -5.58 2.01 11.94
C PHE A 25 -5.75 0.49 12.11
N LYS A 26 -6.89 -0.03 11.64
CA LYS A 26 -7.19 -1.48 11.69
C LYS A 26 -6.61 -2.27 10.53
N THR A 27 -6.33 -1.63 9.40
CA THR A 27 -5.77 -2.25 8.19
C THR A 27 -4.73 -1.33 7.56
N TYR A 28 -3.78 -1.92 6.83
CA TYR A 28 -2.73 -1.14 6.17
C TYR A 28 -3.33 -0.30 5.05
N GLY A 29 -4.25 -0.86 4.27
CA GLY A 29 -5.01 -0.10 3.27
C GLY A 29 -5.79 1.09 3.84
N GLY A 30 -6.31 0.97 5.07
CA GLY A 30 -6.99 2.07 5.76
C GLY A 30 -6.04 3.21 6.15
N MET A 31 -4.83 2.87 6.59
CA MET A 31 -3.77 3.85 6.86
C MET A 31 -3.34 4.56 5.56
N ILE A 32 -3.20 3.83 4.45
CA ILE A 32 -2.84 4.42 3.16
C ILE A 32 -3.95 5.36 2.64
N ILE A 33 -5.25 5.05 2.84
CA ILE A 33 -6.34 6.00 2.50
C ILE A 33 -6.15 7.34 3.22
N HIS A 34 -5.77 7.31 4.50
CA HIS A 34 -5.57 8.52 5.29
C HIS A 34 -4.48 9.43 4.73
N LEU A 35 -3.38 8.83 4.26
CA LEU A 35 -2.31 9.54 3.57
C LEU A 35 -2.78 10.03 2.19
N GLU A 36 -3.35 9.15 1.35
CA GLU A 36 -3.82 9.51 0.00
C GLU A 36 -4.86 10.63 -0.02
N SER A 37 -5.63 10.82 1.05
CA SER A 37 -6.61 11.90 1.14
C SER A 37 -6.01 13.27 1.47
N GLY A 38 -4.72 13.34 1.80
CA GLY A 38 -4.06 14.56 2.29
C GLY A 38 -4.61 15.02 3.66
N ALA A 39 -5.18 14.09 4.43
CA ALA A 39 -5.73 14.39 5.76
C ALA A 39 -4.71 14.20 6.88
N CYS A 40 -3.50 13.73 6.54
CA CYS A 40 -2.40 13.57 7.47
C CYS A 40 -1.76 14.92 7.77
N GLU A 41 -1.35 15.13 9.02
CA GLU A 41 -0.60 16.33 9.43
C GLU A 41 0.86 16.32 8.98
N SER A 42 1.33 15.21 8.40
CA SER A 42 2.68 15.04 7.88
C SER A 42 2.87 15.56 6.46
N ASP A 43 1.81 16.15 5.86
CA ASP A 43 1.73 16.59 4.47
C ASP A 43 1.96 15.50 3.41
N ILE A 44 2.08 14.23 3.81
CA ILE A 44 2.18 13.10 2.87
C ILE A 44 0.84 12.94 2.15
N ASP A 45 0.88 12.96 0.83
CA ASP A 45 -0.30 12.77 -0.02
C ASP A 45 -0.15 11.60 -1.01
N TYR A 46 -1.10 11.49 -1.94
CA TYR A 46 -1.09 10.42 -2.94
C TYR A 46 0.03 10.59 -3.99
N LEU A 47 0.52 11.81 -4.26
CA LEU A 47 1.64 12.03 -5.18
C LEU A 47 2.94 11.52 -4.55
N ASP A 48 3.16 11.79 -3.26
CA ASP A 48 4.31 11.28 -2.51
C ASP A 48 4.34 9.75 -2.49
N LEU A 49 3.18 9.13 -2.23
CA LEU A 49 3.04 7.67 -2.22
C LEU A 49 3.21 7.06 -3.61
N ASN A 50 2.67 7.69 -4.64
CA ASN A 50 2.84 7.24 -6.03
C ASN A 50 4.32 7.26 -6.42
N SER A 51 5.01 8.38 -6.18
CA SER A 51 6.43 8.53 -6.48
C SER A 51 7.27 7.51 -5.70
N SER A 52 7.03 7.37 -4.41
CA SER A 52 7.71 6.37 -3.56
C SER A 52 7.48 4.93 -4.04
N ALA A 53 6.25 4.59 -4.44
CA ALA A 53 5.97 3.26 -4.99
C ALA A 53 6.73 3.01 -6.30
N ALA A 54 6.91 4.03 -7.14
CA ALA A 54 7.65 3.94 -8.40
C ALA A 54 9.18 3.92 -8.20
N GLU A 55 9.69 4.45 -7.08
CA GLU A 55 11.10 4.33 -6.66
C GLU A 55 11.44 2.92 -6.15
N CYS A 56 10.48 2.19 -5.59
CA CYS A 56 10.71 0.85 -5.03
C CYS A 56 11.27 -0.10 -6.10
N TYR A 57 12.33 -0.85 -5.78
CA TYR A 57 13.00 -1.72 -6.76
C TYR A 57 12.08 -2.78 -7.41
N SER A 58 11.02 -3.18 -6.72
CA SER A 58 10.03 -4.16 -7.21
C SER A 58 8.88 -3.53 -8.00
N TRP A 59 8.93 -2.22 -8.32
CA TRP A 59 7.84 -1.46 -8.94
C TRP A 59 7.21 -2.18 -10.14
N ALA A 60 8.00 -2.82 -11.01
CA ALA A 60 7.50 -3.43 -12.25
C ALA A 60 6.49 -4.56 -12.03
N GLN A 61 6.46 -5.12 -10.82
CA GLN A 61 5.53 -6.17 -10.41
C GLN A 61 4.14 -5.60 -10.06
N PHE A 62 4.08 -4.37 -9.54
CA PHE A 62 2.84 -3.78 -9.02
C PHE A 62 2.46 -2.43 -9.62
N ILE A 63 3.27 -1.89 -10.54
CA ILE A 63 3.00 -0.67 -11.35
C ILE A 63 3.05 -1.03 -12.83
N HIS A 64 2.09 -0.55 -13.61
CA HIS A 64 2.14 -0.59 -15.06
C HIS A 64 3.21 0.38 -15.59
N THR A 65 4.05 -0.11 -16.50
CA THR A 65 5.20 0.61 -17.05
C THR A 65 4.85 1.97 -17.63
N ASP A 66 3.66 2.09 -18.21
CA ASP A 66 3.18 3.29 -18.89
C ASP A 66 3.01 4.49 -17.96
N TYR A 67 2.86 4.25 -16.65
CA TYR A 67 2.65 5.32 -15.67
C TYR A 67 3.86 5.56 -14.76
N ARG A 68 4.88 4.69 -14.80
CA ARG A 68 5.98 4.72 -13.83
C ARG A 68 6.76 6.04 -13.88
N ASP A 69 7.14 6.48 -15.07
CA ASP A 69 7.97 7.67 -15.23
C ASP A 69 7.21 8.94 -14.83
N ASP A 70 5.90 9.01 -15.12
CA ASP A 70 5.03 10.09 -14.65
C ASP A 70 4.87 10.07 -13.12
N MET A 71 4.75 8.89 -12.51
CA MET A 71 4.68 8.75 -11.05
C MET A 71 6.00 9.16 -10.38
N LEU A 72 7.15 8.78 -10.94
CA LEU A 72 8.47 9.21 -10.45
C LEU A 72 8.68 10.72 -10.56
N ALA A 73 8.14 11.34 -11.61
CA ALA A 73 8.12 12.78 -11.76
C ALA A 73 7.08 13.49 -10.86
N SER A 74 6.40 12.73 -9.98
CA SER A 74 5.32 13.20 -9.11
C SER A 74 4.20 13.92 -9.87
N CYS A 75 3.93 13.49 -11.11
CA CYS A 75 2.86 14.04 -11.91
C CYS A 75 1.48 13.54 -11.42
N ASP A 76 0.49 14.43 -11.44
CA ASP A 76 -0.90 14.05 -11.17
C ASP A 76 -1.51 13.35 -12.39
N LEU A 77 -1.45 12.01 -12.39
CA LEU A 77 -1.98 11.17 -13.45
C LEU A 77 -3.46 11.45 -13.76
N LYS A 78 -4.27 11.85 -12.76
CA LYS A 78 -5.70 12.17 -12.98
C LYS A 78 -5.89 13.43 -13.80
N ARG A 79 -4.91 14.33 -13.81
CA ARG A 79 -4.91 15.55 -14.61
C ARG A 79 -4.28 15.35 -15.98
N MET A 80 -3.33 14.42 -16.09
CA MET A 80 -2.64 14.13 -17.35
C MET A 80 -3.47 13.27 -18.30
N TYR A 81 -4.15 12.25 -17.77
CA TYR A 81 -4.85 11.26 -18.57
C TYR A 81 -6.37 11.50 -18.54
N GLN A 82 -7.04 11.24 -19.66
CA GLN A 82 -8.49 11.32 -19.74
C GLN A 82 -9.10 10.01 -19.21
N GLY A 83 -9.96 10.13 -18.19
CA GLY A 83 -10.65 8.99 -17.58
C GLY A 83 -9.94 8.44 -16.33
N THR A 84 -10.41 7.30 -15.85
CA THR A 84 -9.82 6.63 -14.67
C THR A 84 -8.55 5.90 -15.08
N VAL A 85 -7.42 6.27 -14.46
CA VAL A 85 -6.14 5.56 -14.59
C VAL A 85 -6.03 4.43 -13.58
N PHE A 86 -5.40 3.33 -13.98
CA PHE A 86 -5.12 2.17 -13.13
C PHE A 86 -3.61 1.92 -13.10
N PRO A 87 -2.82 2.78 -12.43
CA PRO A 87 -1.38 2.65 -12.44
C PRO A 87 -0.89 1.40 -11.70
N TYR A 88 -1.67 0.91 -10.74
CA TYR A 88 -1.31 -0.23 -9.91
C TYR A 88 -1.91 -1.52 -10.45
N LYS A 89 -1.19 -2.62 -10.25
CA LYS A 89 -1.66 -3.99 -10.55
C LYS A 89 -1.30 -4.96 -9.44
N CYS A 90 -2.09 -6.01 -9.27
CA CYS A 90 -1.72 -7.12 -8.41
C CYS A 90 -0.68 -8.02 -9.11
N PRO A 91 0.46 -8.34 -8.48
CA PRO A 91 1.47 -9.23 -9.07
C PRO A 91 0.97 -10.63 -9.43
N ASP A 92 -0.04 -11.15 -8.74
CA ASP A 92 -0.54 -12.52 -8.95
C ASP A 92 -1.71 -12.61 -9.92
N CYS A 93 -2.74 -11.78 -9.72
CA CYS A 93 -4.00 -11.89 -10.45
C CYS A 93 -4.20 -10.80 -11.52
N ASP A 94 -3.20 -9.93 -11.70
CA ASP A 94 -3.15 -8.84 -12.69
C ASP A 94 -4.35 -7.85 -12.64
N SER A 95 -5.10 -7.84 -11.53
CA SER A 95 -6.18 -6.88 -11.31
C SER A 95 -5.61 -5.47 -11.20
N GLY A 96 -6.20 -4.51 -11.92
CA GLY A 96 -5.78 -3.11 -11.94
C GLY A 96 -6.46 -2.25 -10.87
N PHE A 97 -5.73 -1.30 -10.28
CA PHE A 97 -6.22 -0.43 -9.21
C PHE A 97 -5.85 1.04 -9.46
N PRO A 98 -6.78 1.99 -9.19
CA PRO A 98 -6.53 3.42 -9.37
C PRO A 98 -5.76 4.07 -8.21
N LYS A 99 -5.59 3.35 -7.10
CA LYS A 99 -5.02 3.82 -5.85
C LYS A 99 -4.18 2.75 -5.19
N LEU A 100 -3.17 3.17 -4.45
CA LEU A 100 -2.30 2.29 -3.68
C LEU A 100 -3.08 1.63 -2.54
N SER A 101 -3.98 2.39 -1.90
CA SER A 101 -4.87 1.85 -0.87
C SER A 101 -5.76 0.71 -1.38
N SER A 102 -6.25 0.81 -2.61
CA SER A 102 -7.10 -0.22 -3.22
C SER A 102 -6.33 -1.50 -3.50
N LEU A 103 -5.07 -1.40 -3.93
CA LEU A 103 -4.18 -2.56 -4.07
C LEU A 103 -3.95 -3.24 -2.71
N PHE A 104 -3.64 -2.48 -1.65
CA PHE A 104 -3.44 -3.07 -0.32
C PHE A 104 -4.71 -3.69 0.26
N GLN A 105 -5.88 -3.07 0.07
CA GLN A 105 -7.16 -3.66 0.48
C GLN A 105 -7.46 -4.97 -0.25
N HIS A 106 -7.12 -5.04 -1.55
CA HIS A 106 -7.25 -6.28 -2.32
C HIS A 106 -6.39 -7.39 -1.72
N VAL A 107 -5.12 -7.10 -1.40
CA VAL A 107 -4.19 -8.04 -0.76
C VAL A 107 -4.70 -8.46 0.64
N ASP A 108 -5.18 -7.51 1.45
CA ASP A 108 -5.71 -7.79 2.80
C ASP A 108 -7.00 -8.64 2.78
N SER A 109 -7.77 -8.61 1.69
CA SER A 109 -9.05 -9.31 1.57
C SER A 109 -8.96 -10.80 1.21
N SER A 110 -7.75 -11.35 1.06
CA SER A 110 -7.50 -12.71 0.55
C SER A 110 -8.10 -12.96 -0.85
N ALA A 111 -8.24 -11.91 -1.66
CA ALA A 111 -8.70 -12.00 -3.04
C ALA A 111 -7.60 -12.45 -4.03
N CYS A 112 -6.36 -12.57 -3.55
CA CYS A 112 -5.19 -13.11 -4.24
C CYS A 112 -4.26 -13.80 -3.24
N ASP A 113 -3.18 -14.41 -3.74
CA ASP A 113 -2.20 -15.13 -2.93
C ASP A 113 -1.07 -14.22 -2.38
N GLN A 114 -1.10 -12.92 -2.69
CA GLN A 114 -0.16 -11.95 -2.14
C GLN A 114 -0.40 -11.71 -0.65
N THR A 115 0.64 -11.28 0.05
CA THR A 115 0.55 -10.82 1.44
C THR A 115 1.32 -9.51 1.64
N LEU A 116 1.01 -8.77 2.71
CA LEU A 116 1.74 -7.55 3.07
C LEU A 116 3.19 -7.79 3.53
N ASN A 117 3.58 -9.04 3.77
CA ASN A 117 4.86 -9.39 4.37
C ASN A 117 5.83 -10.06 3.40
N GLU A 118 5.34 -10.51 2.24
CA GLU A 118 6.11 -11.33 1.30
C GLU A 118 5.94 -10.82 -0.13
N GLY A 119 6.82 -11.28 -1.02
CA GLY A 119 6.76 -10.93 -2.43
C GLY A 119 6.91 -9.42 -2.70
N ALA A 120 6.44 -8.99 -3.87
CA ALA A 120 6.59 -7.62 -4.32
C ALA A 120 5.79 -6.62 -3.45
N ILE A 121 4.61 -7.02 -2.97
CA ILE A 121 3.80 -6.22 -2.05
C ILE A 121 4.50 -6.06 -0.70
N GLY A 122 5.13 -7.11 -0.18
CA GLY A 122 5.93 -7.03 1.04
C GLY A 122 7.19 -6.17 0.90
N HIS A 123 7.81 -6.15 -0.28
CA HIS A 123 8.92 -5.22 -0.55
C HIS A 123 8.45 -3.77 -0.53
N LEU A 124 7.29 -3.49 -1.15
CA LEU A 124 6.69 -2.17 -1.17
C LEU A 124 6.28 -1.70 0.25
N SER A 125 5.61 -2.53 1.04
CA SER A 125 5.18 -2.18 2.40
C SER A 125 6.36 -1.82 3.30
N ARG A 126 7.45 -2.61 3.24
CA ARG A 126 8.70 -2.36 3.97
C ARG A 126 9.42 -1.11 3.47
N PHE A 127 9.42 -0.87 2.16
CA PHE A 127 10.02 0.33 1.58
C PHE A 127 9.32 1.59 2.09
N LEU A 128 7.99 1.62 2.07
CA LEU A 128 7.20 2.76 2.59
C LEU A 128 7.43 2.93 4.09
N LEU A 129 7.45 1.84 4.86
CA LEU A 129 7.76 1.89 6.29
C LEU A 129 9.15 2.47 6.54
N SER A 130 10.18 2.03 5.82
CA SER A 130 11.55 2.54 5.96
C SER A 130 11.73 3.98 5.52
N ARG A 131 10.85 4.50 4.65
CA ARG A 131 10.94 5.86 4.12
C ARG A 131 10.33 6.88 5.08
N TYR A 132 9.23 6.51 5.73
CA TYR A 132 8.39 7.43 6.48
C TYR A 132 8.33 7.15 7.98
N GLY A 133 8.46 5.88 8.41
CA GLY A 133 8.49 5.46 9.81
C GLY A 133 9.88 5.49 10.42
#